data_AF-A0A1F3KPZ4-F1
#
_entry.id   AF-A0A1F3KPZ4-F1
#
_cell.length_a   1.000
_cell.length_b   1.000
_cell.length_c   1.000
_cell.angle_alpha   90.00
_cell.angle_beta   90.00
_cell.angle_gamma   90.00
#
_symmetry.space_group_name_H-M   'P 1'
#
loop_
_entity.id
_entity.type
_entity.pdbx_description
1 polymer ?
#
loop_
_entity_poly.entity_id
_entity_poly.type
_entity_poly.pdbx_seq_one_letter_code
_entity_poly.pdbx_strand_id
1 'polypeptide(L)' 'MLVCTLKNILNETIYSYNISDINLIYNKTIDMSKFTNGIYFVYIKTGSSGYFKKIILNKTVFDCSIY' A
#
# COMPACT_ATOMS: atom_id res chain seq x y z
N MET A 1 4.33 9.40 16.79
CA MET A 1 4.98 8.66 15.67
C MET A 1 3.89 8.06 14.80
N LEU A 2 3.88 8.40 13.51
CA LEU A 2 2.94 7.85 12.55
C LEU A 2 3.65 6.75 11.74
N VAL A 3 2.97 5.63 11.51
CA VAL A 3 3.49 4.53 10.68
C VAL A 3 2.49 4.22 9.60
N CYS A 4 2.94 4.21 8.34
CA CYS A 4 2.13 3.78 7.21
C CYS A 4 2.64 2.42 6.75
N THR A 5 1.73 1.47 6.62
CA THR A 5 2.00 0.10 6.20
C THR A 5 1.09 -0.27 5.03
N LEU A 6 1.65 -0.93 4.03
CA LEU A 6 0.91 -1.59 2.98
C LEU A 6 0.85 -3.08 3.31
N LYS A 7 -0.36 -3.63 3.34
CA LYS A 7 -0.63 -5.03 3.66
C LYS A 7 -1.36 -5.72 2.53
N ASN A 8 -1.15 -7.02 2.38
CA ASN A 8 -1.96 -7.85 1.47
C ASN A 8 -3.26 -8.31 2.15
N ILE A 9 -4.06 -9.07 1.42
CA ILE A 9 -5.32 -9.67 1.92
C ILE A 9 -5.11 -10.63 3.11
N LEU A 10 -3.91 -11.19 3.25
CA LEU A 10 -3.52 -12.05 4.36
C LEU A 10 -3.05 -11.25 5.59
N ASN A 11 -3.15 -9.92 5.56
CA ASN A 11 -2.69 -8.99 6.61
C ASN A 11 -1.16 -9.01 6.82
N GLU A 12 -0.40 -9.58 5.88
CA GLU A 12 1.06 -9.53 5.87
C GLU A 12 1.53 -8.14 5.46
N THR A 13 2.56 -7.61 6.14
CA THR A 13 3.12 -6.29 5.80
C THR A 13 4.13 -6.44 4.67
N ILE A 14 3.86 -5.79 3.54
CA ILE A 14 4.70 -5.84 2.34
C ILE A 14 5.61 -4.62 2.26
N TYR A 15 5.13 -3.49 2.76
CA TYR A 15 5.89 -2.25 2.80
C TYR A 15 5.53 -1.46 4.06
N SER A 16 6.50 -0.79 4.65
CA SER A 16 6.31 0.01 5.86
C SER A 16 7.23 1.23 5.85
N TYR A 17 6.75 2.36 6.32
CA TYR A 17 7.57 3.54 6.55
C TYR A 17 7.02 4.41 7.69
N ASN A 18 7.93 5.11 8.34
CA ASN A 18 7.62 6.07 9.38
C ASN A 18 7.35 7.44 8.78
N ILE A 19 6.37 8.16 9.33
CA ILE A 19 6.07 9.54 9.01
C ILE A 19 6.43 10.37 10.25
N SER A 20 7.47 11.19 10.10
CA SER A 20 8.01 12.04 11.15
C SER A 20 7.26 13.36 11.30
N ASP A 21 6.78 13.95 10.20
CA ASP A 21 6.08 15.24 10.20
C ASP A 21 4.56 15.09 10.04
N ILE A 22 3.84 15.38 11.12
CA ILE A 22 2.38 15.24 11.22
C ILE A 22 1.65 16.51 10.74
N ASN A 23 2.35 17.65 10.71
CA ASN A 23 1.75 18.97 10.47
C ASN A 23 1.69 19.39 8.99
N LEU A 24 2.15 18.53 8.08
CA LEU A 24 2.14 18.80 6.64
C LEU A 24 1.28 17.76 5.92
N ILE A 25 0.63 18.18 4.83
CA ILE A 25 -0.04 17.27 3.91
C ILE A 25 1.02 16.31 3.36
N TYR A 26 1.00 15.07 3.83
CA TYR A 26 1.97 14.06 3.44
C TYR A 26 1.48 13.31 2.20
N ASN A 27 2.20 13.46 1.09
CA ASN A 27 1.95 12.70 -0.14
C ASN A 27 3.16 11.82 -0.46
N LYS A 28 2.92 10.50 -0.59
CA LYS A 28 3.94 9.53 -1.00
C LYS A 28 3.34 8.57 -2.02
N THR A 29 4.05 8.42 -3.13
CA THR A 29 3.70 7.47 -4.19
C THR A 29 4.40 6.15 -3.92
N ILE A 30 3.66 5.05 -4.03
CA ILE A 30 4.19 3.68 -3.97
C ILE A 30 4.01 3.09 -5.36
N ASP A 31 5.11 2.65 -5.98
CA ASP A 31 5.04 1.93 -7.24
C ASP A 31 4.47 0.53 -6.98
N MET A 32 3.27 0.28 -7.50
CA MET A 32 2.59 -1.00 -7.35
C MET A 32 2.88 -1.97 -8.51
N SER A 33 3.72 -1.60 -9.49
CA SER A 33 3.99 -2.35 -10.73
C SER A 33 4.51 -3.76 -10.50
N LYS A 34 5.21 -4.01 -9.39
CA LYS A 34 5.81 -5.32 -9.06
C LYS A 34 4.91 -6.23 -8.22
N PHE A 35 3.81 -5.72 -7.66
CA PHE A 35 2.91 -6.55 -6.85
C PHE A 35 1.91 -7.32 -7.71
N THR A 36 1.49 -8.48 -7.23
CA THR A 36 0.49 -9.32 -7.90
C THR A 36 -0.89 -8.65 -7.90
N ASN A 37 -1.76 -9.06 -8.82
CA ASN A 37 -3.15 -8.62 -8.78
C ASN A 37 -3.81 -9.12 -7.49
N GLY A 38 -4.64 -8.27 -6.88
CA GLY A 38 -5.28 -8.62 -5.61
C GLY A 38 -5.76 -7.42 -4.81
N ILE A 39 -6.17 -7.71 -3.57
CA ILE A 39 -6.62 -6.71 -2.61
C ILE A 39 -5.48 -6.39 -1.64
N TYR A 40 -5.25 -5.10 -1.48
CA TYR A 40 -4.27 -4.55 -0.55
C TYR A 40 -4.95 -3.55 0.39
N PHE A 41 -4.31 -3.32 1.53
CA PHE A 41 -4.77 -2.39 2.53
C PHE A 41 -3.62 -1.45 2.91
N VAL A 42 -3.85 -0.15 2.78
CA VAL A 42 -2.99 0.85 3.40
C VAL A 42 -3.51 1.05 4.82
N TYR A 43 -2.66 0.77 5.80
CA TYR A 43 -2.94 0.98 7.21
C TYR A 43 -2.01 2.07 7.76
N ILE A 44 -2.62 3.14 8.25
CA ILE A 44 -1.94 4.28 8.86
C ILE A 44 -2.22 4.23 10.36
N LYS A 45 -1.17 4.06 11.17
CA LYS A 45 -1.26 4.03 12.63
C LYS A 45 -0.85 5.40 13.22
N THR A 46 -1.71 5.95 14.08
CA THR A 46 -1.53 7.23 14.80
C THR A 46 -1.72 6.99 16.30
N GLY A 47 -0.63 6.71 17.03
CA GLY A 47 -0.74 6.39 18.47
C GLY A 47 -1.59 5.14 18.71
N SER A 48 -2.73 5.30 19.38
CA SER A 48 -3.72 4.23 19.66
C SER A 48 -4.77 4.05 18.55
N SER A 49 -4.86 4.98 17.60
CA SER A 49 -5.84 4.93 16.51
C SER A 49 -5.20 4.44 15.21
N GLY A 50 -6.03 3.94 14.29
CA GLY A 50 -5.56 3.50 12.98
C GLY A 50 -6.63 3.65 11.91
N TYR A 51 -6.19 4.00 10.71
CA TYR A 51 -7.02 4.20 9.54
C TYR A 51 -6.66 3.18 8.47
N PHE A 52 -7.66 2.68 7.75
CA PHE A 52 -7.47 1.70 6.68
C PHE A 52 -8.06 2.23 5.37
N LYS A 53 -7.34 2.01 4.27
CA LYS A 53 -7.85 2.24 2.92
C LYS A 53 -7.62 1.00 2.07
N LYS A 54 -8.70 0.45 1.51
CA LYS A 54 -8.65 -0.68 0.57
C LYS A 54 -8.15 -0.21 -0.80
N ILE A 55 -7.28 -1.00 -1.40
CA ILE A 55 -6.78 -0.85 -2.77
C ILE A 55 -7.06 -2.16 -3.51
N ILE A 56 -7.65 -2.06 -4.69
CA ILE A 56 -7.83 -3.20 -5.58
C ILE A 56 -6.86 -3.02 -6.74
N LEU A 57 -5.85 -3.87 -6.81
CA LEU A 57 -4.88 -3.87 -7.91
C LEU A 57 -5.34 -4.88 -8.94
N ASN A 58 -5.77 -4.39 -10.10
CA ASN A 58 -6.13 -5.22 -11.24
C ASN A 58 -5.36 -4.74 -12.47
N LYS A 59 -4.24 -5.40 -12.76
CA LYS A 59 -3.46 -5.18 -13.97
C LYS A 59 -3.93 -6.15 -15.04
N THR A 60 -4.40 -5.62 -16.16
CA THR A 60 -4.51 -6.35 -17.41
C THR A 60 -3.11 -6.52 -17.97
N VAL A 61 -2.46 -7.65 -17.69
CA VAL A 61 -1.21 -8.02 -18.36
C VAL A 61 -1.59 -8.69 -19.67
N PHE A 62 -1.42 -7.98 -20.79
CA PHE A 62 -1.44 -8.59 -22.12
C PHE A 62 -0.05 -9.13 -22.41
N ASP A 63 0.16 -10.42 -22.17
CA ASP A 63 1.35 -11.12 -22.65
C ASP A 63 0.99 -11.77 -23.99
N CYS A 64 1.32 -11.08 -25.09
CA CYS A 64 1.17 -11.63 -26.44
C CYS A 64 2.56 -12.04 -26.92
N SER A 65 2.89 -13.31 -26.72
CA SER A 65 4.05 -13.93 -27.36
C SER A 65 3.56 -14.60 -28.64
N ILE A 66 3.92 -14.03 -29.80
CA ILE A 66 3.75 -14.68 -31.11
C ILE A 66 5.03 -15.49 -31.35
N TYR A 67 4.90 -16.82 -31.40
CA TYR A 67 5.96 -17.74 -31.85
C TYR A 67 5.92 -17.91 -33.36
#